data_AF-A0A2E6C046-F1
#
_entry.id   AF-A0A2E6C046-F1
#
_cell.length_a   1.000
_cell.length_b   1.000
_cell.length_c   1.000
_cell.angle_alpha   90.00
_cell.angle_beta   90.00
_cell.angle_gamma   90.00
#
_symmetry.space_group_name_H-M   'P 1'
#
loop_
_entity.id
_entity.type
_entity.pdbx_description
1 polymer ?
#
loop_
_entity_poly.entity_id
_entity_poly.type
_entity_poly.pdbx_seq_one_letter_code
_entity_poly.pdbx_strand_id
1 'polypeptide(L)'
;MGVTAMIPGMTFQQLKDEANSRWKEIWDGNAARLEIMLLCPRKERKLLELHGDMIDHGQPVMGIFHRPRAEAELISEQGFDPKSASFQFVNISNADMGPWMQQLVTQEGWLRSTVEIAPVPFTLDIPNQRPFEKHSILCFRHPSLPPLERYFLPYPIHALVGKAFVSLPRRQAAELARQQAEILGVGLAAPEPEIVEVPVVENKPEPVVEEVDATSELESAFIAEMVPEEAAQVALPTAPESESVALPEVKEEASVALPGVEESESPVAPPTTDESVPLPSGEQEVDDMPAIEREFRNLIQELLDAGVDPSEMMSDARLEDINERALAQNFETWPVFMQMVS
;
A
#
# COMPACT_ATOMS: atom_id res chain seq x y z
N MET A 1 -20.10 7.22 8.48
CA MET A 1 -18.90 7.26 9.34
C MET A 1 -18.48 5.82 9.61
N GLY A 2 -17.39 5.32 9.02
CA GLY A 2 -16.91 3.95 9.20
C GLY A 2 -15.98 3.75 10.42
N VAL A 3 -15.32 2.60 10.48
CA VAL A 3 -14.21 2.31 11.41
C VAL A 3 -13.11 1.62 10.63
N THR A 4 -11.89 2.15 10.67
CA THR A 4 -10.77 1.68 9.86
C THR A 4 -9.79 0.85 10.68
N ALA A 5 -9.59 -0.40 10.26
CA ALA A 5 -8.66 -1.35 10.86
C ALA A 5 -7.42 -1.53 9.97
N MET A 6 -6.23 -1.57 10.56
CA MET A 6 -4.98 -1.83 9.84
C MET A 6 -4.58 -3.30 10.00
N ILE A 7 -4.45 -4.00 8.87
CA ILE A 7 -4.06 -5.41 8.78
C ILE A 7 -2.71 -5.50 8.05
N PRO A 8 -1.62 -5.90 8.72
CA PRO A 8 -0.29 -5.98 8.10
C PRO A 8 -0.13 -7.24 7.24
N GLY A 9 0.64 -7.15 6.16
CA GLY A 9 1.09 -8.30 5.37
C GLY A 9 0.04 -8.93 4.46
N MET A 10 -1.09 -8.25 4.25
CA MET A 10 -2.18 -8.74 3.41
C MET A 10 -2.14 -8.16 1.99
N THR A 11 -2.65 -8.93 1.03
CA THR A 11 -2.94 -8.51 -0.34
C THR A 11 -4.43 -8.25 -0.54
N PHE A 12 -4.81 -7.50 -1.58
CA PHE A 12 -6.22 -7.40 -1.98
C PHE A 12 -6.82 -8.75 -2.33
N GLN A 13 -6.07 -9.66 -2.95
CA GLN A 13 -6.57 -10.99 -3.28
C GLN A 13 -6.94 -11.77 -2.01
N GLN A 14 -6.02 -11.87 -1.04
CA GLN A 14 -6.30 -12.53 0.25
C GLN A 14 -7.47 -11.88 0.99
N LEU A 15 -7.57 -10.54 0.98
CA LEU A 15 -8.69 -9.84 1.62
C LEU A 15 -10.03 -10.12 0.94
N LYS A 16 -10.06 -10.25 -0.40
CA LYS A 16 -11.26 -10.65 -1.16
C LYS A 16 -11.63 -12.12 -0.91
N ASP A 17 -10.63 -13.02 -0.86
CA ASP A 17 -10.83 -14.45 -0.63
C ASP A 17 -11.34 -14.73 0.80
N GLU A 18 -10.80 -14.04 1.80
CA GLU A 18 -11.23 -14.12 3.20
C GLU A 18 -12.52 -13.34 3.49
N ALA A 19 -12.96 -12.45 2.59
CA ALA A 19 -14.02 -11.46 2.83
C ALA A 19 -15.33 -12.08 3.35
N ASN A 20 -15.81 -13.13 2.69
CA ASN A 20 -17.04 -13.84 3.06
C ASN A 20 -16.99 -14.41 4.49
N SER A 21 -15.81 -14.84 4.94
CA SER A 21 -15.59 -15.38 6.29
C SER A 21 -15.42 -14.25 7.32
N ARG A 22 -14.65 -13.22 6.97
CA ARG A 22 -14.24 -12.13 7.86
C ARG A 22 -15.35 -11.10 8.10
N TRP A 23 -16.13 -10.77 7.08
CA TRP A 23 -17.16 -9.70 7.12
C TRP A 23 -18.59 -10.20 6.93
N LYS A 24 -18.78 -11.44 6.46
CA LYS A 24 -20.10 -12.10 6.35
C LYS A 24 -21.10 -11.21 5.61
N GLU A 25 -22.24 -10.88 6.24
CA GLU A 25 -23.35 -10.10 5.70
C GLU A 25 -22.96 -8.67 5.26
N ILE A 26 -21.84 -8.13 5.76
CA ILE A 26 -21.32 -6.82 5.37
C ILE A 26 -20.69 -6.87 3.96
N TRP A 27 -20.25 -8.05 3.49
CA TRP A 27 -19.61 -8.23 2.20
C TRP A 27 -20.54 -8.90 1.18
N ASP A 28 -20.83 -8.20 0.08
CA ASP A 28 -21.46 -8.81 -1.09
C ASP A 28 -20.39 -9.14 -2.15
N GLY A 29 -20.16 -10.43 -2.36
CA GLY A 29 -19.24 -10.95 -3.37
C GLY A 29 -19.69 -10.73 -4.82
N ASN A 30 -20.95 -10.34 -5.06
CA ASN A 30 -21.48 -10.06 -6.40
C ASN A 30 -21.40 -8.58 -6.79
N ALA A 31 -21.07 -7.70 -5.83
CA ALA A 31 -21.02 -6.27 -6.09
C ALA A 31 -19.88 -5.92 -7.07
N ALA A 32 -20.17 -5.03 -8.01
CA ALA A 32 -19.14 -4.48 -8.89
C ALA A 32 -18.18 -3.61 -8.09
N ARG A 33 -16.89 -3.96 -8.08
CA ARG A 33 -15.84 -3.25 -7.34
C ARG A 33 -14.79 -2.66 -8.28
N LEU A 34 -14.34 -1.47 -7.97
CA LEU A 34 -13.35 -0.70 -8.72
C LEU A 34 -12.02 -0.68 -7.96
N GLU A 35 -10.93 -0.58 -8.71
CA GLU A 35 -9.59 -0.31 -8.18
C GLU A 35 -9.18 1.08 -8.66
N ILE A 36 -8.88 1.97 -7.70
CA ILE A 36 -8.53 3.37 -7.93
C ILE A 36 -7.20 3.70 -7.25
N MET A 37 -6.52 4.76 -7.70
CA MET A 37 -5.30 5.27 -7.08
C MET A 37 -5.54 6.64 -6.44
N LEU A 38 -5.10 6.82 -5.19
CA LEU A 38 -5.07 8.09 -4.50
C LEU A 38 -3.62 8.56 -4.35
N LEU A 39 -3.36 9.81 -4.74
CA LEU A 39 -2.08 10.51 -4.62
C LEU A 39 -2.19 11.64 -3.60
N CYS A 40 -1.58 11.48 -2.42
CA CYS A 40 -1.49 12.54 -1.41
C CYS A 40 -0.03 12.90 -1.07
N PRO A 41 0.25 14.12 -0.58
CA PRO A 41 1.53 14.45 0.04
C PRO A 41 1.85 13.50 1.19
N ARG A 42 3.11 13.13 1.39
CA ARG A 42 3.50 12.20 2.49
C ARG A 42 3.09 12.68 3.89
N LYS A 43 3.02 13.99 4.10
CA LYS A 43 2.60 14.61 5.37
C LYS A 43 1.14 14.33 5.73
N GLU A 44 0.29 14.22 4.71
CA GLU A 44 -1.17 14.04 4.84
C GLU A 44 -1.59 12.56 4.81
N ARG A 45 -0.63 11.63 4.67
CA ARG A 45 -0.88 10.18 4.64
C ARG A 45 -1.82 9.69 5.76
N LYS A 46 -1.70 10.24 6.98
CA LYS A 46 -2.56 9.87 8.12
C LYS A 46 -4.03 10.21 7.91
N LEU A 47 -4.35 11.22 7.10
CA LEU A 47 -5.74 11.54 6.73
C LEU A 47 -6.32 10.42 5.88
N LEU A 48 -5.61 9.96 4.84
CA LEU A 48 -6.03 8.81 4.02
C LEU A 48 -6.10 7.48 4.81
N GLU A 49 -5.26 7.30 5.83
CA GLU A 49 -5.32 6.14 6.72
C GLU A 49 -6.58 6.12 7.60
N LEU A 50 -7.22 7.27 7.84
CA LEU A 50 -8.44 7.44 8.64
C LEU A 50 -9.66 7.93 7.85
N HIS A 51 -9.54 8.13 6.53
CA HIS A 51 -10.57 8.71 5.66
C HIS A 51 -11.91 7.98 5.76
N GLY A 52 -11.85 6.65 5.82
CA GLY A 52 -13.03 5.81 5.96
C GLY A 52 -13.79 5.96 7.29
N ASP A 53 -13.18 6.55 8.32
CA ASP A 53 -13.88 6.84 9.58
C ASP A 53 -14.86 8.02 9.44
N MET A 54 -14.58 8.91 8.48
CA MET A 54 -15.36 10.12 8.20
C MET A 54 -16.49 9.89 7.19
N ILE A 55 -16.43 8.83 6.39
CA ILE A 55 -17.40 8.53 5.32
C ILE A 55 -18.43 7.50 5.78
N ASP A 56 -19.68 7.62 5.35
CA ASP A 56 -20.64 6.51 5.40
C ASP A 56 -20.61 5.76 4.05
N HIS A 57 -20.48 4.44 4.14
CA HIS A 57 -20.39 3.53 3.01
C HIS A 57 -21.16 2.25 3.34
N GLY A 58 -21.56 1.48 2.34
CA GLY A 58 -22.29 0.23 2.48
C GLY A 58 -21.39 -0.99 2.63
N GLN A 59 -20.24 -1.02 1.93
CA GLN A 59 -19.35 -2.19 1.91
C GLN A 59 -17.93 -1.89 2.40
N PRO A 60 -17.17 -2.92 2.85
CA PRO A 60 -15.80 -2.76 3.27
C PRO A 60 -14.95 -2.12 2.18
N VAL A 61 -14.23 -1.05 2.51
CA VAL A 61 -13.30 -0.38 1.58
C VAL A 61 -11.88 -0.74 1.98
N MET A 62 -11.09 -1.24 1.03
CA MET A 62 -9.72 -1.69 1.29
C MET A 62 -8.73 -0.71 0.66
N GLY A 63 -7.74 -0.23 1.41
CA GLY A 63 -6.67 0.62 0.90
C GLY A 63 -5.28 0.06 1.21
N ILE A 64 -4.41 -0.08 0.22
CA ILE A 64 -3.01 -0.52 0.40
C ILE A 64 -2.08 0.57 -0.12
N PHE A 65 -1.14 1.01 0.73
CA PHE A 65 -0.11 1.96 0.31
C PHE A 65 1.06 1.22 -0.34
N HIS A 66 1.33 1.52 -1.61
CA HIS A 66 2.57 1.11 -2.27
C HIS A 66 3.69 2.11 -1.97
N ARG A 67 4.93 1.63 -1.91
CA ARG A 67 6.13 2.48 -1.85
C ARG A 67 7.07 2.04 -2.98
N PRO A 68 7.19 2.82 -4.07
CA PRO A 68 8.16 2.56 -5.13
C PRO A 68 9.56 2.33 -4.57
N ARG A 69 10.24 1.30 -5.06
CA ARG A 69 11.62 0.92 -4.72
C ARG A 69 12.53 1.13 -5.93
N ALA A 70 12.91 0.08 -6.65
CA ALA A 70 13.71 0.21 -7.87
C ALA A 70 12.92 0.86 -9.01
N GLU A 71 11.60 0.68 -9.05
CA GLU A 71 10.70 1.33 -9.99
C GLU A 71 10.52 2.85 -9.74
N ALA A 72 11.08 3.40 -8.65
CA ALA A 72 11.08 4.83 -8.38
C ALA A 72 11.84 5.64 -9.44
N GLU A 73 12.84 5.05 -10.09
CA GLU A 73 13.61 5.71 -11.16
C GLU A 73 12.71 6.01 -12.37
N LEU A 74 11.89 5.05 -12.83
CA LEU A 74 10.92 5.23 -13.92
C LEU A 74 9.83 6.27 -13.65
N ILE A 75 9.50 6.50 -12.38
CA ILE A 75 8.55 7.55 -11.96
C ILE A 75 9.27 8.90 -11.98
N SER A 76 10.54 8.93 -11.57
CA SER A 76 11.39 10.13 -11.60
C SER A 76 11.71 10.58 -13.04
N GLU A 77 11.89 9.64 -13.97
CA GLU A 77 12.06 9.90 -15.41
C GLU A 77 10.85 10.62 -16.04
N GLN A 78 9.65 10.40 -15.51
CA GLN A 78 8.43 11.13 -15.91
C GLN A 78 8.33 12.54 -15.30
N GLY A 79 9.32 12.97 -14.50
CA GLY A 79 9.32 14.25 -13.81
C GLY A 79 8.49 14.29 -12.52
N PHE A 80 8.09 13.13 -11.98
CA PHE A 80 7.35 13.02 -10.72
C PHE A 80 8.28 12.56 -9.60
N ASP A 81 8.42 13.32 -8.50
CA ASP A 81 9.22 12.89 -7.33
C ASP A 81 8.48 11.84 -6.47
N PRO A 82 8.94 10.57 -6.42
CA PRO A 82 8.31 9.53 -5.60
C PRO A 82 8.46 9.76 -4.09
N LYS A 83 9.36 10.67 -3.66
CA LYS A 83 9.56 11.03 -2.25
C LYS A 83 8.58 12.10 -1.76
N SER A 84 8.00 12.91 -2.63
CA SER A 84 6.98 13.91 -2.29
C SER A 84 5.61 13.29 -1.91
N ALA A 85 5.24 12.18 -2.56
CA ALA A 85 3.91 11.58 -2.51
C ALA A 85 3.84 10.26 -1.73
N SER A 86 2.62 9.90 -1.34
CA SER A 86 2.20 8.53 -1.01
C SER A 86 1.23 8.04 -2.08
N PHE A 87 1.42 6.79 -2.50
CA PHE A 87 0.59 6.11 -3.49
C PHE A 87 -0.29 5.10 -2.76
N GLN A 88 -1.60 5.31 -2.74
CA GLN A 88 -2.57 4.37 -2.16
C GLN A 88 -3.42 3.78 -3.27
N PHE A 89 -3.43 2.46 -3.40
CA PHE A 89 -4.46 1.77 -4.17
C PHE A 89 -5.66 1.54 -3.25
N VAL A 90 -6.86 1.75 -3.75
CA VAL A 90 -8.11 1.53 -3.02
C VAL A 90 -9.03 0.64 -3.84
N ASN A 91 -9.52 -0.44 -3.24
CA ASN A 91 -10.54 -1.30 -3.78
C ASN A 91 -11.88 -1.01 -3.09
N ILE A 92 -12.85 -0.48 -3.84
CA ILE A 92 -14.12 0.06 -3.35
C ILE A 92 -15.31 -0.47 -4.18
N SER A 93 -16.49 -0.57 -3.57
CA SER A 93 -17.73 -0.82 -4.32
C SER A 93 -18.05 0.35 -5.26
N ASN A 94 -18.57 0.08 -6.45
CA ASN A 94 -18.96 1.14 -7.39
C ASN A 94 -20.01 2.09 -6.78
N ALA A 95 -20.92 1.57 -5.96
CA ALA A 95 -21.95 2.36 -5.26
C ALA A 95 -21.35 3.30 -4.20
N ASP A 96 -20.25 2.89 -3.54
CA ASP A 96 -19.62 3.67 -2.47
C ASP A 96 -18.60 4.71 -2.98
N MET A 97 -18.21 4.64 -4.26
CA MET A 97 -17.17 5.49 -4.86
C MET A 97 -17.54 6.99 -4.80
N GLY A 98 -18.79 7.34 -5.09
CA GLY A 98 -19.28 8.71 -5.06
C GLY A 98 -19.13 9.36 -3.68
N PRO A 99 -19.81 8.86 -2.63
CA PRO A 99 -19.67 9.35 -1.26
C PRO A 99 -18.22 9.36 -0.76
N TRP A 100 -17.43 8.36 -1.13
CA TRP A 100 -16.04 8.22 -0.70
C TRP A 100 -15.08 9.25 -1.32
N MET A 101 -15.37 9.71 -2.54
CA MET A 101 -14.59 10.75 -3.22
C MET A 101 -15.18 12.16 -3.06
N GLN A 102 -16.46 12.29 -2.69
CA GLN A 102 -17.17 13.57 -2.60
C GLN A 102 -16.43 14.59 -1.74
N GLN A 103 -16.00 14.22 -0.52
CA GLN A 103 -15.29 15.13 0.38
C GLN A 103 -13.95 15.61 -0.23
N LEU A 104 -13.15 14.69 -0.77
CA LEU A 104 -11.84 15.01 -1.36
C LEU A 104 -11.97 15.94 -2.58
N VAL A 105 -12.92 15.65 -3.48
CA VAL A 105 -13.10 16.45 -4.70
C VAL A 105 -13.75 17.80 -4.40
N THR A 106 -14.77 17.86 -3.53
CA THR A 106 -15.56 19.09 -3.32
C THR A 106 -14.98 20.03 -2.26
N GLN A 107 -14.41 19.50 -1.17
CA GLN A 107 -13.90 20.32 -0.06
C GLN A 107 -12.40 20.58 -0.17
N GLU A 108 -11.63 19.54 -0.54
CA GLU A 108 -10.16 19.63 -0.67
C GLU A 108 -9.69 19.93 -2.10
N GLY A 109 -10.60 19.97 -3.09
CA GLY A 109 -10.29 20.32 -4.47
C GLY A 109 -9.42 19.29 -5.20
N TRP A 110 -9.52 18.01 -4.84
CA TRP A 110 -8.76 16.94 -5.49
C TRP A 110 -9.12 16.81 -6.97
N LEU A 111 -8.09 16.61 -7.78
CA LEU A 111 -8.21 16.55 -9.23
C LEU A 111 -8.31 15.10 -9.69
N ARG A 112 -9.36 14.79 -10.46
CA ARG A 112 -9.54 13.51 -11.14
C ARG A 112 -8.64 13.43 -12.37
N SER A 113 -7.95 12.31 -12.52
CA SER A 113 -7.19 11.93 -13.71
C SER A 113 -7.30 10.43 -13.95
N THR A 114 -6.64 9.93 -14.99
CA THR A 114 -6.50 8.50 -15.29
C THR A 114 -5.01 8.18 -15.31
N VAL A 115 -4.62 7.02 -14.77
CA VAL A 115 -3.24 6.52 -14.80
C VAL A 115 -3.20 5.16 -15.49
N GLU A 116 -2.20 4.93 -16.34
CA GLU A 116 -1.88 3.62 -16.91
C GLU A 116 -1.01 2.84 -15.91
N ILE A 117 -1.50 1.68 -15.45
CA ILE A 117 -0.72 0.76 -14.62
C ILE A 117 0.02 -0.20 -15.54
N ALA A 118 1.34 -0.12 -15.53
CA ALA A 118 2.22 -0.93 -16.38
C ALA A 118 3.10 -1.87 -15.55
N PRO A 119 3.45 -3.07 -16.07
CA PRO A 119 4.48 -3.89 -15.46
C PRO A 119 5.83 -3.16 -15.55
N VAL A 120 6.68 -3.32 -14.53
CA VAL A 120 8.07 -2.85 -14.59
C VAL A 120 8.78 -3.54 -15.78
N PRO A 121 9.58 -2.80 -16.58
CA PRO A 121 10.41 -3.39 -17.62
C PRO A 121 11.45 -4.35 -17.04
N PHE A 122 11.60 -5.53 -17.68
CA PHE A 122 12.58 -6.56 -17.27
C PHE A 122 14.03 -6.06 -17.18
N THR A 123 14.37 -4.93 -17.81
CA THR A 123 15.70 -4.30 -17.77
C THR A 123 16.12 -3.81 -16.38
N LEU A 124 15.18 -3.66 -15.44
CA LEU A 124 15.47 -3.27 -14.04
C LEU A 124 15.80 -4.46 -13.12
N ASP A 125 15.75 -5.69 -13.63
CA ASP A 125 16.11 -6.94 -12.94
C ASP A 125 15.53 -7.08 -11.51
N ILE A 126 14.29 -6.63 -11.32
CA ILE A 126 13.63 -6.71 -10.01
C ILE A 126 13.30 -8.19 -9.69
N PRO A 127 13.74 -8.74 -8.55
CA PRO A 127 13.44 -10.10 -8.17
C PRO A 127 11.94 -10.31 -7.96
N ASN A 128 11.45 -11.49 -8.36
CA ASN A 128 10.04 -11.90 -8.26
C ASN A 128 9.03 -11.04 -9.05
N GLN A 129 9.48 -10.26 -10.04
CA GLN A 129 8.58 -9.58 -10.97
C GLN A 129 7.65 -10.56 -11.71
N ARG A 130 6.38 -10.18 -11.91
CA ARG A 130 5.39 -10.92 -12.68
C ARG A 130 4.83 -10.01 -13.78
N PRO A 131 4.98 -10.35 -15.08
CA PRO A 131 4.37 -9.57 -16.14
C PRO A 131 2.85 -9.63 -16.06
N PHE A 132 2.18 -8.54 -16.42
CA PHE A 132 0.73 -8.44 -16.48
C PHE A 132 0.31 -7.45 -17.56
N GLU A 133 -0.96 -7.49 -17.96
CA GLU A 133 -1.51 -6.59 -18.98
C GLU A 133 -1.67 -5.17 -18.44
N LYS A 134 -1.12 -4.20 -19.17
CA LYS A 134 -1.24 -2.78 -18.82
C LYS A 134 -2.68 -2.30 -19.03
N HIS A 135 -3.20 -1.64 -18.00
CA HIS A 135 -4.60 -1.22 -17.92
C HIS A 135 -4.70 0.14 -17.23
N SER A 136 -5.74 0.90 -17.56
CA SER A 136 -5.96 2.23 -17.00
C SER A 136 -6.90 2.19 -15.80
N ILE A 137 -6.57 2.92 -14.74
CA ILE A 137 -7.44 3.09 -13.56
C ILE A 137 -7.70 4.56 -13.27
N LEU A 138 -8.79 4.85 -12.55
CA LEU A 138 -9.08 6.19 -12.06
C LEU A 138 -8.05 6.60 -11.01
N CYS A 139 -7.54 7.82 -11.13
CA CYS A 139 -6.65 8.43 -10.16
C CYS A 139 -7.30 9.70 -9.61
N PHE A 140 -7.20 9.91 -8.30
CA PHE A 140 -7.52 11.18 -7.66
C PHE A 140 -6.25 11.70 -7.00
N ARG A 141 -5.88 12.95 -7.30
CA ARG A 141 -4.65 13.56 -6.77
C ARG A 141 -4.95 14.84 -6.00
N HIS A 142 -4.23 15.01 -4.90
CA HIS A 142 -4.19 16.27 -4.18
C HIS A 142 -3.63 17.39 -5.10
N PRO A 143 -4.20 18.61 -5.09
CA PRO A 143 -3.84 19.67 -6.04
C PRO A 143 -2.37 20.13 -5.98
N SER A 144 -1.65 19.88 -4.89
CA SER A 144 -0.22 20.22 -4.77
C SER A 144 0.74 19.26 -5.50
N LEU A 145 0.26 18.09 -5.94
CA LEU A 145 1.08 17.10 -6.66
C LEU A 145 0.90 17.20 -8.17
N PRO A 146 1.95 17.02 -8.98
CA PRO A 146 1.83 16.96 -10.43
C PRO A 146 0.95 15.78 -10.89
N PRO A 147 0.40 15.82 -12.12
CA PRO A 147 -0.27 14.66 -12.70
C PRO A 147 0.72 13.53 -12.94
N LEU A 148 0.22 12.29 -12.99
CA LEU A 148 1.00 11.09 -13.25
C LEU A 148 0.27 10.25 -14.31
N GLU A 149 0.93 10.04 -15.45
CA GLU A 149 0.33 9.35 -16.60
C GLU A 149 0.52 7.83 -16.53
N ARG A 150 1.71 7.36 -16.15
CA ARG A 150 2.02 5.93 -16.03
C ARG A 150 2.63 5.60 -14.67
N TYR A 151 2.14 4.55 -14.05
CA TYR A 151 2.69 4.00 -12.82
C TYR A 151 3.14 2.57 -13.01
N PHE A 152 4.31 2.24 -12.48
CA PHE A 152 4.94 0.94 -12.68
C PHE A 152 4.79 0.08 -11.42
N LEU A 153 4.44 -1.19 -11.61
CA LEU A 153 4.38 -2.18 -10.54
C LEU A 153 5.13 -3.47 -10.92
N PRO A 154 5.83 -4.12 -9.97
CA PRO A 154 6.49 -5.41 -10.21
C PRO A 154 5.50 -6.58 -10.33
N TYR A 155 4.25 -6.39 -9.92
CA TYR A 155 3.16 -7.38 -9.98
C TYR A 155 1.79 -6.68 -10.04
N PRO A 156 0.70 -7.36 -10.43
CA PRO A 156 -0.64 -6.78 -10.48
C PRO A 156 -1.09 -6.14 -9.16
N ILE A 157 -2.00 -5.16 -9.25
CA ILE A 157 -2.59 -4.46 -8.09
C ILE A 157 -3.13 -5.47 -7.05
N HIS A 158 -3.87 -6.50 -7.49
CA HIS A 158 -4.46 -7.49 -6.58
C HIS A 158 -3.43 -8.26 -5.72
N ALA A 159 -2.17 -8.33 -6.17
CA ALA A 159 -1.07 -9.02 -5.50
C ALA A 159 -0.18 -8.09 -4.65
N LEU A 160 -0.50 -6.79 -4.55
CA LEU A 160 0.23 -5.83 -3.73
C LEU A 160 0.19 -6.23 -2.24
N VAL A 161 1.35 -6.54 -1.67
CA VAL A 161 1.51 -6.84 -0.23
C VAL A 161 1.82 -5.55 0.52
N GLY A 162 1.09 -5.25 1.59
CA GLY A 162 1.39 -4.07 2.41
C GLY A 162 0.66 -4.01 3.75
N LYS A 163 0.61 -2.80 4.32
CA LYS A 163 -0.34 -2.47 5.38
C LYS A 163 -1.67 -2.15 4.72
N ALA A 164 -2.66 -3.03 4.89
CA ALA A 164 -4.00 -2.85 4.37
C ALA A 164 -4.86 -2.11 5.40
N PHE A 165 -5.43 -0.99 5.01
CA PHE A 165 -6.38 -0.19 5.78
C PHE A 165 -7.77 -0.57 5.30
N VAL A 166 -8.53 -1.29 6.12
CA VAL A 166 -9.88 -1.73 5.81
C VAL A 166 -10.86 -0.89 6.60
N SER A 167 -11.63 -0.04 5.91
CA SER A 167 -12.76 0.67 6.53
C SER A 167 -14.01 -0.19 6.52
N LEU A 168 -14.68 -0.30 7.66
CA LEU A 168 -15.91 -1.05 7.88
C LEU A 168 -17.09 -0.11 8.20
N PRO A 169 -18.29 -0.39 7.67
CA PRO A 169 -19.47 0.46 7.90
C PRO A 169 -19.99 0.35 9.35
N ARG A 170 -20.27 1.50 10.01
CA ARG A 170 -20.63 1.50 11.45
C ARG A 170 -21.97 0.85 11.78
N ARG A 171 -22.92 0.80 10.83
CA ARG A 171 -24.26 0.22 11.05
C ARG A 171 -24.20 -1.18 11.69
N GLN A 172 -23.22 -2.00 11.29
CA GLN A 172 -22.98 -3.32 11.87
C GLN A 172 -21.67 -3.44 12.67
N ALA A 173 -20.72 -2.50 12.56
CA ALA A 173 -19.56 -2.48 13.48
C ALA A 173 -19.99 -2.30 14.95
N ALA A 174 -21.07 -1.55 15.21
CA ALA A 174 -21.69 -1.45 16.54
C ALA A 174 -22.35 -2.77 17.00
N GLU A 175 -22.90 -3.56 16.07
CA GLU A 175 -23.49 -4.87 16.35
C GLU A 175 -22.42 -5.94 16.57
N LEU A 176 -21.34 -5.94 15.79
CA LEU A 176 -20.17 -6.79 16.01
C LEU A 176 -19.43 -6.43 17.30
N ALA A 177 -19.33 -5.15 17.66
CA ALA A 177 -18.81 -4.75 18.97
C ALA A 177 -19.72 -5.22 20.12
N ARG A 178 -21.06 -5.19 19.94
CA ARG A 178 -22.01 -5.81 20.88
C ARG A 178 -21.82 -7.32 20.98
N GLN A 179 -21.76 -8.04 19.87
CA GLN A 179 -21.54 -9.49 19.85
C GLN A 179 -20.18 -9.87 20.47
N GLN A 180 -19.12 -9.10 20.22
CA GLN A 180 -17.82 -9.31 20.86
C GLN A 180 -17.88 -9.02 22.37
N ALA A 181 -18.58 -7.97 22.81
CA ALA A 181 -18.78 -7.71 24.24
C ALA A 181 -19.64 -8.79 24.94
N GLU A 182 -20.66 -9.29 24.26
CA GLU A 182 -21.55 -10.37 24.71
C GLU A 182 -20.80 -11.71 24.82
N ILE A 183 -19.94 -12.04 23.85
CA ILE A 183 -19.10 -13.24 23.86
C ILE A 183 -17.96 -13.13 24.90
N LEU A 184 -17.43 -11.93 25.17
CA LEU A 184 -16.34 -11.74 26.14
C LEU A 184 -16.82 -11.63 27.60
N GLY A 185 -18.13 -11.54 27.85
CA GLY A 185 -18.71 -11.64 29.20
C GLY A 185 -18.36 -10.48 30.16
N VAL A 186 -17.88 -9.34 29.64
CA VAL A 186 -17.54 -8.16 30.45
C VAL A 186 -18.69 -7.16 30.39
N GLY A 187 -19.58 -7.16 31.40
CA GLY A 187 -20.64 -6.14 31.44
C GLY A 187 -21.87 -6.34 32.31
N LEU A 188 -21.90 -7.31 33.24
CA LEU A 188 -22.90 -7.27 34.33
C LEU A 188 -22.53 -6.15 35.33
N ALA A 189 -22.74 -4.90 34.94
CA ALA A 189 -22.82 -3.76 35.84
C ALA A 189 -24.31 -3.50 36.13
N ALA A 190 -24.66 -3.40 37.41
CA ALA A 190 -26.06 -3.34 37.85
C ALA A 190 -26.79 -2.08 37.34
N PRO A 191 -28.11 -2.14 37.11
CA PRO A 191 -28.90 -0.95 36.83
C PRO A 191 -28.95 -0.05 38.06
N GLU A 192 -28.38 1.16 37.96
CA GLU A 192 -28.65 2.24 38.92
C GLU A 192 -30.01 2.89 38.64
N PRO A 193 -30.70 3.39 39.68
CA PRO A 193 -32.16 3.34 39.73
C PRO A 193 -32.91 4.51 39.06
N GLU A 194 -34.20 4.24 38.82
CA GLU A 194 -35.26 5.21 38.50
C GLU A 194 -35.07 6.58 39.18
N ILE A 195 -34.94 7.63 38.36
CA ILE A 195 -35.18 9.00 38.81
C ILE A 195 -36.68 9.28 38.63
N VAL A 196 -37.35 9.44 39.76
CA VAL A 196 -38.80 9.63 39.88
C VAL A 196 -39.31 10.86 39.11
N GLU A 197 -40.47 10.70 38.49
CA GLU A 197 -41.20 11.74 37.76
C GLU A 197 -41.52 12.99 38.61
N VAL A 198 -41.42 14.17 37.98
CA VAL A 198 -42.08 15.41 38.44
C VAL A 198 -42.74 16.03 37.19
N PRO A 199 -44.02 16.49 37.26
CA PRO A 199 -44.92 16.27 36.14
C PRO A 199 -44.91 17.33 35.02
N VAL A 200 -45.45 16.87 33.89
CA VAL A 200 -45.86 17.58 32.67
C VAL A 200 -46.50 18.95 32.94
N VAL A 201 -46.08 19.95 32.15
CA VAL A 201 -46.99 21.02 31.69
C VAL A 201 -46.99 21.00 30.17
N GLU A 202 -48.17 20.83 29.59
CA GLU A 202 -48.39 20.79 28.15
C GLU A 202 -48.02 22.12 27.48
N ASN A 203 -47.52 22.06 26.25
CA ASN A 203 -47.93 23.05 25.26
C ASN A 203 -48.11 22.42 23.87
N LYS A 204 -49.09 22.95 23.14
CA LYS A 204 -49.74 22.35 21.96
C LYS A 204 -48.94 22.67 20.66
N PRO A 205 -48.98 21.82 19.60
CA PRO A 205 -47.99 21.90 18.53
C PRO A 205 -48.31 22.93 17.43
N GLU A 206 -47.25 23.35 16.73
CA GLU A 206 -47.28 24.03 15.43
C GLU A 206 -46.63 23.13 14.34
N PRO A 207 -46.94 23.34 13.04
CA PRO A 207 -46.94 22.26 12.06
C PRO A 207 -45.58 21.99 11.37
N VAL A 208 -45.50 20.78 10.83
CA VAL A 208 -44.43 20.25 9.98
C VAL A 208 -44.19 21.15 8.76
N VAL A 209 -42.93 21.49 8.51
CA VAL A 209 -42.45 21.93 7.19
C VAL A 209 -41.75 20.74 6.55
N GLU A 210 -42.18 20.35 5.35
CA GLU A 210 -41.52 19.31 4.56
C GLU A 210 -40.24 19.89 3.95
N GLU A 211 -39.07 19.56 4.51
CA GLU A 211 -37.80 19.72 3.78
C GLU A 211 -37.64 18.56 2.80
N VAL A 212 -38.12 18.81 1.57
CA VAL A 212 -37.93 17.93 0.42
C VAL A 212 -36.46 17.94 -0.04
N ASP A 213 -35.76 16.87 0.31
CA ASP A 213 -34.72 16.17 -0.46
C ASP A 213 -33.98 16.96 -1.58
N ALA A 214 -33.22 17.99 -1.18
CA ALA A 214 -32.28 18.68 -2.06
C ALA A 214 -30.97 17.88 -2.31
N THR A 215 -30.83 16.71 -1.69
CA THR A 215 -29.66 15.82 -1.79
C THR A 215 -29.72 14.92 -3.02
N SER A 216 -30.88 14.31 -3.29
CA SER A 216 -31.06 13.36 -4.40
C SER A 216 -30.87 13.99 -5.80
N GLU A 217 -31.22 15.26 -5.98
CA GLU A 217 -31.06 15.97 -7.27
C GLU A 217 -29.58 16.23 -7.62
N LEU A 218 -28.72 16.47 -6.63
CA LEU A 218 -27.28 16.68 -6.85
C LEU A 218 -26.57 15.35 -7.17
N GLU A 219 -26.97 14.26 -6.52
CA GLU A 219 -26.44 12.92 -6.79
C GLU A 219 -26.84 12.43 -8.20
N SER A 220 -28.09 12.65 -8.60
CA SER A 220 -28.59 12.27 -9.93
C SER A 220 -28.02 13.14 -11.06
N ALA A 221 -27.78 14.44 -10.83
CA ALA A 221 -27.05 15.29 -11.76
C ALA A 221 -25.61 14.81 -11.99
N PHE A 222 -24.90 14.42 -10.93
CA PHE A 222 -23.54 13.87 -11.02
C PHE A 222 -23.48 12.55 -11.80
N ILE A 223 -24.47 11.66 -11.62
CA ILE A 223 -24.58 10.40 -12.36
C ILE A 223 -24.87 10.66 -13.85
N ALA A 224 -25.69 11.65 -14.18
CA ALA A 224 -25.99 12.01 -15.57
C ALA A 224 -24.76 12.55 -16.32
N GLU A 225 -23.88 13.31 -15.65
CA GLU A 225 -22.62 13.79 -16.21
C GLU A 225 -21.59 12.65 -16.47
N MET A 226 -21.78 11.49 -15.85
CA MET A 226 -20.86 10.34 -15.97
C MET A 226 -21.15 9.38 -17.14
N VAL A 227 -22.20 9.59 -17.95
CA VAL A 227 -22.54 8.70 -19.07
C VAL A 227 -22.24 9.37 -20.42
N PRO A 228 -21.24 8.89 -21.19
CA PRO A 228 -21.05 9.34 -22.57
C PRO A 228 -22.21 8.89 -23.47
N GLU A 229 -22.98 9.85 -23.98
CA GLU A 229 -24.12 9.63 -24.89
C GLU A 229 -23.67 9.36 -26.34
N GLU A 230 -22.75 8.41 -26.56
CA GLU A 230 -22.43 7.89 -27.91
C GLU A 230 -22.13 6.38 -27.91
N ALA A 231 -23.19 5.59 -28.13
CA ALA A 231 -23.09 4.24 -28.69
C ALA A 231 -24.35 3.95 -29.50
N ALA A 232 -24.44 4.55 -30.69
CA ALA A 232 -25.54 4.33 -31.61
C ALA A 232 -25.66 2.84 -32.01
N GLN A 233 -26.89 2.41 -32.21
CA GLN A 233 -27.29 1.04 -32.53
C GLN A 233 -26.57 0.52 -33.80
N VAL A 234 -25.89 -0.63 -33.69
CA VAL A 234 -25.53 -1.47 -34.85
C VAL A 234 -25.80 -2.94 -34.52
N ALA A 235 -26.45 -3.65 -35.44
CA ALA A 235 -27.00 -4.99 -35.22
C ALA A 235 -25.95 -6.13 -35.34
N LEU A 236 -26.28 -7.28 -34.73
CA LEU A 236 -25.64 -8.57 -35.04
C LEU A 236 -25.77 -8.90 -36.54
N PRO A 237 -24.80 -9.66 -37.11
CA PRO A 237 -25.13 -11.04 -37.43
C PRO A 237 -24.02 -12.08 -37.21
N THR A 238 -24.43 -13.21 -36.62
CA THR A 238 -24.25 -14.60 -37.13
C THR A 238 -22.90 -15.03 -37.73
N ALA A 239 -22.26 -16.02 -37.09
CA ALA A 239 -21.21 -16.86 -37.68
C ALA A 239 -21.74 -17.76 -38.82
N PRO A 240 -20.89 -18.15 -39.79
CA PRO A 240 -20.53 -19.57 -39.84
C PRO A 240 -19.09 -19.91 -40.28
N GLU A 241 -18.73 -21.17 -39.99
CA GLU A 241 -17.85 -22.08 -40.74
C GLU A 241 -16.35 -21.77 -41.01
N SER A 242 -15.51 -22.59 -40.36
CA SER A 242 -14.64 -23.59 -41.00
C SER A 242 -13.87 -23.25 -42.28
N GLU A 243 -12.54 -23.06 -42.18
CA GLU A 243 -11.60 -23.61 -43.17
C GLU A 243 -10.20 -23.84 -42.55
N SER A 244 -9.43 -24.76 -43.13
CA SER A 244 -8.27 -25.39 -42.44
C SER A 244 -7.07 -25.65 -43.37
N VAL A 245 -5.96 -24.93 -43.14
CA VAL A 245 -4.65 -25.07 -43.81
C VAL A 245 -3.58 -24.44 -42.89
N ALA A 246 -2.34 -24.91 -42.68
CA ALA A 246 -1.71 -26.25 -42.75
C ALA A 246 -0.37 -26.18 -41.96
N LEU A 247 0.24 -27.33 -41.64
CA LEU A 247 1.60 -27.39 -41.06
C LEU A 247 2.68 -27.06 -42.12
N PRO A 248 3.90 -26.71 -41.68
CA PRO A 248 5.12 -27.20 -42.30
C PRO A 248 5.91 -28.11 -41.34
N GLU A 249 6.41 -29.24 -41.87
CA GLU A 249 7.20 -30.23 -41.15
C GLU A 249 8.62 -30.34 -41.76
N VAL A 250 9.60 -30.64 -40.90
CA VAL A 250 10.95 -31.22 -41.15
C VAL A 250 11.91 -30.54 -42.16
N LYS A 251 13.08 -30.15 -41.63
CA LYS A 251 14.37 -30.67 -42.15
C LYS A 251 15.49 -30.71 -41.10
N GLU A 252 15.92 -31.94 -40.79
CA GLU A 252 17.28 -32.32 -40.32
C GLU A 252 18.36 -31.80 -41.31
N GLU A 253 19.67 -31.75 -41.06
CA GLU A 253 20.55 -32.30 -40.00
C GLU A 253 21.37 -31.15 -39.32
N ALA A 254 22.43 -31.28 -38.48
CA ALA A 254 23.27 -32.40 -38.05
C ALA A 254 24.00 -32.16 -36.68
N SER A 255 24.83 -33.14 -36.32
CA SER A 255 25.94 -33.20 -35.32
C SER A 255 26.91 -31.99 -35.26
N VAL A 256 27.64 -31.68 -34.16
CA VAL A 256 28.76 -32.47 -33.58
C VAL A 256 29.11 -32.09 -32.12
N ALA A 257 29.42 -33.14 -31.34
CA ALA A 257 30.17 -33.31 -30.07
C ALA A 257 30.84 -32.16 -29.26
N LEU A 258 30.83 -32.37 -27.92
CA LEU A 258 31.82 -31.86 -26.95
C LEU A 258 33.24 -32.38 -27.27
N PRO A 259 34.28 -31.60 -26.91
CA PRO A 259 35.10 -31.89 -25.72
C PRO A 259 35.39 -30.61 -24.90
N GLY A 260 36.05 -30.59 -23.75
CA GLY A 260 36.68 -31.63 -22.93
C GLY A 260 37.37 -30.96 -21.73
N VAL A 261 37.57 -31.69 -20.63
CA VAL A 261 38.20 -31.18 -19.40
C VAL A 261 39.72 -31.17 -19.56
N GLU A 262 40.38 -30.06 -19.23
CA GLU A 262 41.79 -30.06 -18.82
C GLU A 262 42.00 -29.18 -17.59
N GLU A 263 42.46 -29.80 -16.51
CA GLU A 263 43.04 -29.14 -15.34
C GLU A 263 44.39 -28.51 -15.72
N SER A 264 44.85 -27.53 -14.95
CA SER A 264 46.21 -26.99 -15.09
C SER A 264 46.76 -26.56 -13.74
N GLU A 265 47.19 -27.56 -12.95
CA GLU A 265 48.16 -27.33 -11.88
C GLU A 265 49.56 -27.04 -12.47
N SER A 266 50.29 -26.10 -11.87
CA SER A 266 51.73 -25.89 -12.08
C SER A 266 52.31 -24.97 -10.98
N PRO A 267 53.60 -25.09 -10.63
CA PRO A 267 53.89 -25.63 -9.30
C PRO A 267 54.83 -24.79 -8.41
N VAL A 268 55.01 -25.24 -7.17
CA VAL A 268 55.88 -24.65 -6.13
C VAL A 268 57.32 -25.17 -6.22
N ALA A 269 58.31 -24.27 -6.13
CA ALA A 269 59.67 -24.58 -5.63
C ALA A 269 60.38 -23.31 -5.07
N PRO A 270 61.17 -23.39 -3.97
CA PRO A 270 61.83 -22.25 -3.30
C PRO A 270 63.38 -22.38 -3.39
N PRO A 271 64.23 -21.82 -2.49
CA PRO A 271 64.10 -20.67 -1.58
C PRO A 271 65.22 -19.61 -1.75
N THR A 272 65.06 -18.42 -1.16
CA THR A 272 66.20 -17.63 -0.65
C THR A 272 65.93 -17.18 0.78
N THR A 273 66.86 -17.48 1.67
CA THR A 273 66.89 -17.05 3.06
C THR A 273 67.01 -15.54 3.17
N ASP A 274 66.17 -14.92 4.00
CA ASP A 274 66.68 -13.86 4.87
C ASP A 274 66.02 -13.91 6.24
N GLU A 275 66.78 -13.53 7.26
CA GLU A 275 66.47 -13.78 8.67
C GLU A 275 65.63 -12.62 9.23
N SER A 276 64.33 -12.82 9.38
CA SER A 276 63.46 -11.91 10.13
C SER A 276 62.25 -12.65 10.70
N VAL A 277 62.16 -12.67 12.03
CA VAL A 277 61.05 -13.28 12.78
C VAL A 277 59.74 -12.56 12.41
N PRO A 278 58.76 -13.24 11.79
CA PRO A 278 57.43 -12.68 11.66
C PRO A 278 56.78 -12.73 13.04
N LEU A 279 56.43 -11.56 13.58
CA LEU A 279 55.36 -11.49 14.55
C LEU A 279 54.12 -12.16 13.93
N PRO A 280 53.25 -12.83 14.71
CA PRO A 280 52.00 -13.35 14.18
C PRO A 280 51.27 -12.18 13.52
N SER A 281 51.10 -12.23 12.21
CA SER A 281 50.20 -11.33 11.49
C SER A 281 48.86 -11.52 12.16
N GLY A 282 48.41 -10.50 12.90
CA GLY A 282 47.07 -10.50 13.45
C GLY A 282 46.12 -10.79 12.30
N GLU A 283 45.26 -11.78 12.48
CA GLU A 283 44.12 -11.96 11.60
C GLU A 283 43.47 -10.57 11.48
N GLN A 284 43.29 -10.07 10.26
CA GLN A 284 42.37 -8.95 10.08
C GLN A 284 41.04 -9.49 10.57
N GLU A 285 40.61 -9.06 11.76
CA GLU A 285 39.23 -9.21 12.21
C GLU A 285 38.40 -8.67 11.06
N VAL A 286 37.79 -9.59 10.32
CA VAL A 286 36.81 -9.24 9.30
C VAL A 286 35.68 -8.65 10.12
N ASP A 287 35.57 -7.33 10.05
CA ASP A 287 34.59 -6.58 10.81
C ASP A 287 33.19 -6.88 10.24
N ASP A 288 32.66 -8.02 10.67
CA ASP A 288 31.35 -8.58 10.36
C ASP A 288 30.21 -7.73 10.95
N MET A 289 30.50 -6.58 11.56
CA MET A 289 29.49 -5.59 11.88
C MET A 289 28.73 -5.18 10.60
N PRO A 290 27.40 -5.29 10.59
CA PRO A 290 26.61 -4.91 9.42
C PRO A 290 26.81 -3.42 9.12
N ALA A 291 26.80 -3.05 7.83
CA ALA A 291 27.13 -1.69 7.40
C ALA A 291 26.27 -0.60 8.10
N ILE A 292 25.02 -0.93 8.44
CA ILE A 292 24.10 -0.05 9.16
C ILE A 292 24.50 0.17 10.63
N GLU A 293 25.12 -0.82 11.29
CA GLU A 293 25.65 -0.67 12.65
C GLU A 293 26.88 0.24 12.65
N ARG A 294 27.79 0.05 11.68
CA ARG A 294 28.97 0.92 11.53
C ARG A 294 28.57 2.36 11.24
N GLU A 295 27.56 2.59 10.39
CA GLU A 295 27.01 3.93 10.12
C GLU A 295 26.37 4.56 11.36
N PHE A 296 25.54 3.79 12.09
CA PHE A 296 24.91 4.23 13.33
C PHE A 296 25.93 4.60 14.41
N ARG A 297 26.93 3.74 14.67
CA ARG A 297 27.99 4.00 15.65
C ARG A 297 28.82 5.23 15.29
N ASN A 298 29.15 5.42 14.01
CA ASN A 298 29.88 6.62 13.57
C ASN A 298 29.09 7.92 13.84
N LEU A 299 27.78 7.93 13.59
CA LEU A 299 26.95 9.10 13.87
C LEU A 299 26.82 9.38 15.37
N ILE A 300 26.66 8.34 16.21
CA ILE A 300 26.63 8.51 17.67
C ILE A 300 27.98 9.03 18.19
N GLN A 301 29.10 8.53 17.67
CA GLN A 301 30.42 9.05 18.04
C GLN A 301 30.60 10.51 17.62
N GLU A 302 30.16 10.90 16.42
CA GLU A 302 30.18 12.30 15.96
C GLU A 302 29.38 13.22 16.91
N LEU A 303 28.21 12.77 17.37
CA LEU A 303 27.36 13.52 18.29
C LEU A 303 27.94 13.59 19.72
N LEU A 304 28.58 12.51 20.20
CA LEU A 304 29.32 12.50 21.47
C LEU A 304 30.52 13.44 21.42
N ASP A 305 31.30 13.41 20.34
CA ASP A 305 32.46 14.29 20.12
C ASP A 305 32.05 15.77 19.99
N ALA A 306 30.85 16.03 19.45
CA ALA A 306 30.22 17.34 19.41
C ALA A 306 29.64 17.80 20.77
N GLY A 307 29.62 16.93 21.79
CA GLY A 307 29.13 17.23 23.14
C GLY A 307 27.60 17.33 23.27
N VAL A 308 26.86 16.69 22.38
CA VAL A 308 25.38 16.61 22.45
C VAL A 308 24.97 15.64 23.57
N ASP A 309 23.89 15.94 24.30
CA ASP A 309 23.38 15.02 25.33
C ASP A 309 22.67 13.81 24.68
N PRO A 310 22.82 12.56 25.17
CA PRO A 310 22.13 11.39 24.64
C PRO A 310 20.61 11.56 24.49
N SER A 311 19.98 12.38 25.34
CA SER A 311 18.54 12.71 25.26
C SER A 311 18.19 13.55 24.03
N GLU A 312 19.10 14.42 23.59
CA GLU A 312 18.94 15.27 22.41
C GLU A 312 19.31 14.53 21.12
N MET A 313 20.28 13.60 21.16
CA MET A 313 20.67 12.77 20.00
C MET A 313 19.48 12.01 19.39
N MET A 314 18.58 11.50 20.24
CA MET A 314 17.36 10.79 19.81
C MET A 314 16.38 11.67 19.01
N SER A 315 16.63 12.98 18.91
CA SER A 315 15.85 13.95 18.13
C SER A 315 16.58 14.44 16.86
N ASP A 316 17.79 13.95 16.55
CA ASP A 316 18.49 14.29 15.30
C ASP A 316 17.84 13.55 14.12
N ALA A 317 17.43 14.30 13.09
CA ALA A 317 16.81 13.77 11.88
C ALA A 317 17.71 12.78 11.11
N ARG A 318 19.04 12.85 11.28
CA ARG A 318 20.00 11.88 10.74
C ARG A 318 19.93 10.55 11.48
N LEU A 319 19.68 10.59 12.80
CA LEU A 319 19.48 9.38 13.61
C LEU A 319 18.15 8.71 13.26
N GLU A 320 17.10 9.50 13.02
CA GLU A 320 15.79 8.99 12.58
C GLU A 320 15.88 8.23 11.25
N ASP A 321 16.58 8.78 10.24
CA ASP A 321 16.80 8.10 8.95
C ASP A 321 17.61 6.79 9.08
N ILE A 322 18.69 6.77 9.87
CA ILE A 322 19.44 5.53 10.13
C ILE A 322 18.56 4.52 10.89
N ASN A 323 17.74 4.96 11.84
CA ASN A 323 16.85 4.08 12.60
C ASN A 323 15.74 3.48 11.71
N GLU A 324 15.16 4.24 10.78
CA GLU A 324 14.25 3.69 9.77
C GLU A 324 14.95 2.67 8.86
N ARG A 325 16.21 2.92 8.46
CA ARG A 325 17.00 1.99 7.63
C ARG A 325 17.43 0.73 8.38
N ALA A 326 17.72 0.83 9.68
CA ALA A 326 18.00 -0.28 10.58
C ALA A 326 16.78 -1.17 10.79
N LEU A 327 15.62 -0.60 11.12
CA LEU A 327 14.36 -1.32 11.24
C LEU A 327 13.98 -2.03 9.93
N ALA A 328 14.27 -1.42 8.77
CA ALA A 328 14.07 -2.06 7.46
C ALA A 328 14.98 -3.28 7.20
N GLN A 329 16.11 -3.39 7.91
CA GLN A 329 17.02 -4.55 7.90
C GLN A 329 16.80 -5.48 9.10
N ASN A 330 15.75 -5.25 9.90
CA ASN A 330 15.46 -5.97 11.15
C ASN A 330 16.60 -5.88 12.19
N PHE A 331 17.30 -4.74 12.21
CA PHE A 331 18.37 -4.41 13.15
C PHE A 331 17.85 -3.44 14.23
N GLU A 332 18.06 -3.76 15.51
CA GLU A 332 17.68 -2.90 16.62
C GLU A 332 18.83 -1.96 17.02
N THR A 333 18.62 -0.66 16.86
CA THR A 333 19.62 0.38 17.18
C THR A 333 19.76 0.65 18.68
N TRP A 334 18.70 0.45 19.46
CA TRP A 334 18.63 0.83 20.88
C TRP A 334 19.64 0.08 21.78
N PRO A 335 19.87 -1.24 21.66
CA PRO A 335 20.92 -1.93 22.43
C PRO A 335 22.32 -1.39 22.13
N VAL A 336 22.60 -1.02 20.87
CA VAL A 336 23.89 -0.46 20.45
C VAL A 336 24.07 0.98 20.93
N PHE A 337 23.01 1.79 20.91
CA PHE A 337 23.00 3.13 21.50
C PHE A 337 23.38 3.07 22.98
N MET A 338 22.69 2.22 23.75
CA MET A 338 22.95 2.02 25.18
C MET A 338 24.38 1.51 25.49
N GLN A 339 25.02 0.80 24.57
CA GLN A 339 26.43 0.38 24.70
C GLN A 339 27.42 1.54 24.50
N MET A 340 27.05 2.59 23.76
CA MET A 340 27.92 3.74 23.46
C MET A 340 27.77 4.91 24.43
N VAL A 341 26.60 5.06 25.07
CA VAL A 341 26.29 6.19 25.97
C VAL A 341 26.29 5.83 27.46
N SER A 342 26.73 4.61 27.81
CA SER A 342 26.85 4.12 29.20
C SER A 342 28.25 4.28 29.80
#